data_AF-A0A7K4D7Z0-F1
#
_entry.id   AF-A0A7K4D7Z0-F1
#
_cell.length_a   1.000
_cell.length_b   1.000
_cell.length_c   1.000
_cell.angle_alpha   90.00
_cell.angle_beta   90.00
_cell.angle_gamma   90.00
#
_symmetry.space_group_name_H-M   'P 1'
#
loop_
_entity.id
_entity.type
_entity.pdbx_description
1 polymer ?
#
loop_
_entity_poly.entity_id
_entity_poly.type
_entity_poly.pdbx_seq_one_letter_code
_entity_poly.pdbx_strand_id
1 'polypeptide(L)'
;MCGIFGIIAKENCFSRKQLLGFTERIAKYSQVRGKDSSGISFRFETNNTITVLKGPFSIDCLLTSKEYKLIKNEIIKENKPAGLGLFTAFGHARLVTNGTQLDENNNQPVIKDAIVGIHNGIIANDSELWAKHKYLSRDYEIDTEFYFAYVRYLVSEKKMSPSEACLLANSEVSGTVSTAYLDTINNTFTIFSNFGSLYVLTDFKSLLIFGSERNILLQLVDRNKDLRKKKFAIKQVKPLTGYLIDMNRFVISFFDTKSMSNSNLELEAEKNKYSITVTSIKPLKEQLHAVIDPKKFSNGALIKKEKKLLEYNLEKISNLRRCTKCVLPETFPFIEFDSKGVCNYCNNYKLKNQPKPLS
;
A
#
# COMPACT_ATOMS: atom_id res chain seq x y z
N MET A 1 7.38 8.23 -0.13
CA MET A 1 6.73 6.95 -0.51
C MET A 1 5.51 6.78 0.35
N CYS A 2 4.41 6.30 -0.23
CA CYS A 2 3.10 6.17 0.41
C CYS A 2 3.10 5.25 1.66
N GLY A 3 2.02 5.31 2.43
CA GLY A 3 1.78 4.42 3.58
C GLY A 3 0.58 3.51 3.36
N ILE A 4 0.81 2.20 3.36
CA ILE A 4 -0.23 1.18 3.52
C ILE A 4 -0.38 0.75 4.98
N PHE A 5 -1.62 0.47 5.39
CA PHE A 5 -1.99 0.02 6.73
C PHE A 5 -3.25 -0.85 6.70
N GLY A 6 -3.46 -1.62 7.77
CA GLY A 6 -4.71 -2.35 7.94
C GLY A 6 -4.74 -3.21 9.20
N ILE A 7 -5.91 -3.80 9.43
CA ILE A 7 -6.25 -4.60 10.60
C ILE A 7 -7.22 -5.70 10.21
N ILE A 8 -6.99 -6.90 10.74
CA ILE A 8 -7.87 -8.05 10.69
C ILE A 8 -7.95 -8.62 12.09
N ALA A 9 -9.16 -8.75 12.66
CA ALA A 9 -9.31 -9.19 14.05
C ALA A 9 -10.60 -9.95 14.28
N LYS A 10 -10.56 -10.92 15.21
CA LYS A 10 -11.76 -11.60 15.70
C LYS A 10 -12.57 -10.68 16.62
N GLU A 11 -13.84 -10.47 16.31
CA GLU A 11 -14.73 -9.59 17.09
C GLU A 11 -15.14 -10.19 18.44
N ASN A 12 -14.94 -11.50 18.65
CA ASN A 12 -15.09 -12.13 19.96
C ASN A 12 -13.93 -11.78 20.93
N CYS A 13 -12.81 -11.27 20.42
CA CYS A 13 -11.63 -10.90 21.22
C CYS A 13 -11.50 -9.39 21.43
N PHE A 14 -12.16 -8.58 20.59
CA PHE A 14 -12.07 -7.13 20.57
C PHE A 14 -13.39 -6.52 20.12
N SER A 15 -13.85 -5.47 20.82
CA SER A 15 -15.04 -4.75 20.37
C SER A 15 -14.77 -3.96 19.09
N ARG A 16 -15.79 -3.80 18.23
CA ARG A 16 -15.67 -2.98 17.01
C ARG A 16 -15.25 -1.55 17.29
N LYS A 17 -15.69 -0.98 18.43
CA LYS A 17 -15.28 0.37 18.85
C LYS A 17 -13.77 0.45 19.10
N GLN A 18 -13.17 -0.57 19.72
CA GLN A 18 -11.71 -0.63 19.89
C GLN A 18 -11.00 -0.78 18.54
N LEU A 19 -11.47 -1.71 17.70
CA LEU A 19 -10.87 -2.00 16.39
C LEU A 19 -10.94 -0.81 15.43
N LEU A 20 -12.06 -0.10 15.41
CA LEU A 20 -12.21 1.14 14.68
C LEU A 20 -11.26 2.22 15.21
N GLY A 21 -11.12 2.34 16.54
CA GLY A 21 -10.15 3.25 17.16
C GLY A 21 -8.70 2.90 16.83
N PHE A 22 -8.36 1.61 16.65
CA PHE A 22 -7.04 1.21 16.16
C PHE A 22 -6.86 1.58 14.69
N THR A 23 -7.88 1.31 13.87
CA THR A 23 -7.91 1.63 12.43
C THR A 23 -7.67 3.11 12.18
N GLU A 24 -8.42 3.99 12.85
CA GLU A 24 -8.28 5.45 12.72
C GLU A 24 -6.88 5.94 13.13
N ARG A 25 -6.26 5.32 14.14
CA ARG A 25 -4.91 5.69 14.59
C ARG A 25 -3.83 5.24 13.61
N ILE A 26 -3.85 3.99 13.15
CA ILE A 26 -2.85 3.51 12.17
C ILE A 26 -2.98 4.26 10.84
N ALA A 27 -4.20 4.63 10.44
CA ALA A 27 -4.45 5.48 9.29
C ALA A 27 -3.76 6.84 9.47
N LYS A 28 -4.01 7.52 10.60
CA LYS A 28 -3.38 8.82 10.91
C LYS A 28 -1.87 8.75 11.01
N TYR A 29 -1.31 7.71 11.63
CA TYR A 29 0.14 7.54 11.69
C TYR A 29 0.75 7.27 10.32
N SER A 30 0.02 6.61 9.42
CA SER A 30 0.47 6.37 8.05
C SER A 30 0.46 7.63 7.19
N GLN A 31 -0.32 8.65 7.55
CA GLN A 31 -0.39 9.92 6.82
C GLN A 31 0.94 10.67 6.72
N VAL A 32 1.90 10.43 7.64
CA VAL A 32 3.23 11.05 7.56
C VAL A 32 3.96 10.69 6.26
N ARG A 33 3.54 9.59 5.61
CA ARG A 33 4.10 9.09 4.34
C ARG A 33 3.50 9.75 3.09
N GLY A 34 2.35 10.41 3.22
CA GLY A 34 1.63 11.02 2.10
C GLY A 34 0.30 11.66 2.49
N LYS A 35 -0.01 12.82 1.89
CA LYS A 35 -1.21 13.61 2.18
C LYS A 35 -2.02 13.98 0.93
N ASP A 36 -1.57 13.58 -0.25
CA ASP A 36 -2.14 14.04 -1.53
C ASP A 36 -3.45 13.35 -1.86
N SER A 37 -3.56 12.07 -1.50
CA SER A 37 -4.82 11.34 -1.53
C SER A 37 -4.83 10.23 -0.49
N SER A 38 -6.02 9.70 -0.21
CA SER A 38 -6.17 8.61 0.74
C SER A 38 -7.39 7.77 0.44
N GLY A 39 -7.40 6.57 1.00
CA GLY A 39 -8.56 5.71 0.97
C GLY A 39 -8.51 4.62 2.03
N ILE A 40 -9.67 4.09 2.34
CA ILE A 40 -9.88 3.03 3.33
C ILE A 40 -11.00 2.11 2.87
N SER A 41 -10.83 0.83 3.12
CA SER A 41 -11.81 -0.22 2.86
C SER A 41 -12.26 -0.86 4.16
N PHE A 42 -13.52 -1.27 4.21
CA PHE A 42 -14.14 -2.05 5.28
C PHE A 42 -14.90 -3.23 4.71
N ARG A 43 -14.75 -4.41 5.32
CA ARG A 43 -15.52 -5.62 4.97
C ARG A 43 -16.69 -5.79 5.94
N PHE A 44 -17.89 -5.94 5.39
CA PHE A 44 -19.12 -6.24 6.10
C PHE A 44 -19.56 -7.67 5.79
N GLU A 45 -19.65 -8.49 6.82
CA GLU A 45 -19.94 -9.92 6.70
C GLU A 45 -21.44 -10.19 6.60
N THR A 46 -22.27 -9.30 7.16
CA THR A 46 -23.73 -9.49 7.21
C THR A 46 -24.40 -9.43 5.84
N ASN A 47 -23.83 -8.67 4.92
CA ASN A 47 -24.35 -8.44 3.58
C ASN A 47 -23.36 -8.82 2.48
N ASN A 48 -22.22 -9.45 2.84
CA ASN A 48 -21.13 -9.78 1.93
C ASN A 48 -20.71 -8.58 1.05
N THR A 49 -20.42 -7.45 1.68
CA THR A 49 -19.96 -6.24 0.98
C THR A 49 -18.57 -5.79 1.44
N ILE A 50 -17.82 -5.19 0.53
CA ILE A 50 -16.61 -4.42 0.82
C ILE A 50 -16.87 -2.99 0.39
N THR A 51 -16.89 -2.08 1.35
CA THR A 51 -17.03 -0.65 1.10
C THR A 51 -15.63 -0.04 0.96
N VAL A 52 -15.39 0.66 -0.14
CA VAL A 52 -14.16 1.41 -0.42
C VAL A 52 -14.49 2.89 -0.41
N LEU A 53 -13.86 3.65 0.46
CA LEU A 53 -13.95 5.11 0.50
C LEU A 53 -12.59 5.70 0.13
N LYS A 54 -12.52 6.54 -0.91
CA LYS A 54 -11.27 7.16 -1.36
C LYS A 54 -11.49 8.58 -1.87
N GLY A 55 -10.43 9.40 -1.90
CA GLY A 55 -10.49 10.75 -2.45
C GLY A 55 -9.16 11.49 -2.44
N PRO A 56 -9.06 12.64 -3.14
CA PRO A 56 -7.82 13.41 -3.35
C PRO A 56 -7.45 14.30 -2.16
N PHE A 57 -7.54 13.75 -0.94
CA PHE A 57 -7.23 14.47 0.28
C PHE A 57 -6.60 13.55 1.32
N SER A 58 -6.03 14.16 2.35
CA SER A 58 -5.35 13.48 3.45
C SER A 58 -6.29 12.57 4.27
N ILE A 59 -5.72 11.63 5.03
CA ILE A 59 -6.47 10.75 5.95
C ILE A 59 -7.28 11.57 6.96
N ASP A 60 -6.75 12.69 7.48
CA ASP A 60 -7.50 13.54 8.43
C ASP A 60 -8.77 14.12 7.81
N CYS A 61 -8.71 14.51 6.53
CA CYS A 61 -9.89 14.93 5.77
C CYS A 61 -10.87 13.77 5.54
N LEU A 62 -10.35 12.58 5.16
CA LEU A 62 -11.16 11.38 4.96
C LEU A 62 -11.93 10.99 6.22
N LEU A 63 -11.27 10.96 7.37
CA LEU A 63 -11.86 10.55 8.64
C LEU A 63 -12.85 11.57 9.23
N THR A 64 -12.89 12.80 8.68
CA THR A 64 -13.84 13.84 9.09
C THR A 64 -15.01 14.00 8.13
N SER A 65 -14.97 13.33 6.97
CA SER A 65 -16.01 13.41 5.93
C SER A 65 -17.36 12.89 6.40
N LYS A 66 -18.43 13.29 5.71
CA LYS A 66 -19.79 12.83 6.02
C LYS A 66 -19.93 11.35 5.71
N GLU A 67 -19.34 10.91 4.61
CA GLU A 67 -19.34 9.54 4.10
C GLU A 67 -18.66 8.60 5.10
N TYR A 68 -17.50 8.97 5.64
CA TYR A 68 -16.83 8.16 6.66
C TYR A 68 -17.66 8.06 7.95
N LYS A 69 -18.35 9.13 8.36
CA LYS A 69 -19.23 9.09 9.54
C LYS A 69 -20.42 8.13 9.35
N LEU A 70 -20.96 8.04 8.14
CA LEU A 70 -22.03 7.07 7.81
C LEU A 70 -21.50 5.64 7.93
N ILE A 71 -20.39 5.33 7.26
CA ILE A 71 -19.74 4.01 7.31
C ILE A 71 -19.38 3.64 8.76
N LYS A 72 -18.85 4.59 9.54
CA LYS A 72 -18.54 4.40 10.96
C LYS A 72 -19.77 3.98 11.77
N ASN A 73 -20.93 4.59 11.51
CA ASN A 73 -22.17 4.21 12.20
C ASN A 73 -22.63 2.81 11.78
N GLU A 74 -22.50 2.46 10.50
CA GLU A 74 -22.82 1.12 9.99
C GLU A 74 -21.94 0.05 10.63
N ILE A 75 -20.62 0.27 10.70
CA ILE A 75 -19.66 -0.62 11.36
C ILE A 75 -20.07 -0.92 12.81
N ILE A 76 -20.43 0.12 13.57
CA ILE A 76 -20.79 -0.05 14.97
C ILE A 76 -22.11 -0.81 15.13
N LYS A 77 -23.05 -0.63 14.19
CA LYS A 77 -24.39 -1.24 14.21
C LYS A 77 -24.48 -2.60 13.52
N GLU A 78 -23.42 -3.07 12.86
CA GLU A 78 -23.44 -4.33 12.12
C GLU A 78 -23.87 -5.50 13.01
N ASN A 79 -24.93 -6.22 12.65
CA ASN A 79 -25.44 -7.30 13.49
C ASN A 79 -24.91 -8.66 13.02
N LYS A 80 -23.88 -9.18 13.68
CA LYS A 80 -23.27 -10.49 13.35
C LYS A 80 -23.71 -11.57 14.33
N PRO A 81 -23.78 -12.84 13.91
CA PRO A 81 -23.93 -13.96 14.83
C PRO A 81 -22.86 -13.90 15.94
N ALA A 82 -23.29 -14.09 17.20
CA ALA A 82 -22.42 -13.97 18.35
C ALA A 82 -21.21 -14.92 18.25
N GLY A 83 -20.00 -14.36 18.36
CA GLY A 83 -18.76 -15.14 18.51
C GLY A 83 -17.99 -15.50 17.23
N LEU A 84 -18.50 -15.21 16.03
CA LEU A 84 -17.97 -15.77 14.77
C LEU A 84 -17.50 -14.78 13.70
N GLY A 85 -17.53 -13.47 13.96
CA GLY A 85 -17.19 -12.45 12.94
C GLY A 85 -15.74 -11.96 12.94
N LEU A 86 -15.26 -11.53 11.77
CA LEU A 86 -14.02 -10.79 11.61
C LEU A 86 -14.29 -9.32 11.28
N PHE A 87 -13.58 -8.45 11.98
CA PHE A 87 -13.41 -7.06 11.57
C PHE A 87 -12.23 -6.96 10.62
N THR A 88 -12.43 -6.36 9.45
CA THR A 88 -11.36 -6.14 8.47
C THR A 88 -11.43 -4.72 7.94
N ALA A 89 -10.32 -3.99 8.07
CA ALA A 89 -10.17 -2.68 7.48
C ALA A 89 -8.74 -2.47 6.99
N PHE A 90 -8.55 -1.85 5.83
CA PHE A 90 -7.23 -1.56 5.29
C PHE A 90 -7.28 -0.36 4.37
N GLY A 91 -6.16 0.36 4.23
CA GLY A 91 -6.17 1.60 3.51
C GLY A 91 -4.78 2.12 3.19
N HIS A 92 -4.78 3.25 2.52
CA HIS A 92 -3.60 3.83 1.92
C HIS A 92 -3.58 5.36 2.12
N ALA A 93 -2.41 5.89 2.44
CA ALA A 93 -2.09 7.31 2.46
C ALA A 93 -1.06 7.59 1.36
N ARG A 94 -1.48 8.32 0.31
CA ARG A 94 -0.72 8.52 -0.93
C ARG A 94 0.15 9.76 -0.87
N LEU A 95 1.39 9.60 -1.30
CA LEU A 95 2.21 10.66 -1.87
C LEU A 95 2.27 10.41 -3.37
N VAL A 96 1.79 11.34 -4.18
CA VAL A 96 1.67 11.13 -5.63
C VAL A 96 3.06 11.04 -6.25
N THR A 97 3.36 9.95 -6.95
CA THR A 97 4.61 9.76 -7.70
C THR A 97 4.36 9.64 -9.20
N ASN A 98 3.29 8.95 -9.62
CA ASN A 98 2.83 8.81 -11.01
C ASN A 98 1.31 9.00 -11.08
N GLY A 99 0.80 9.53 -12.19
CA GLY A 99 -0.63 9.82 -12.37
C GLY A 99 -1.12 10.98 -11.50
N THR A 100 -2.32 11.50 -11.80
CA THR A 100 -2.91 12.60 -11.03
C THR A 100 -3.76 12.06 -9.87
N GLN A 101 -3.74 12.73 -8.71
CA GLN A 101 -4.64 12.41 -7.60
C GLN A 101 -6.10 12.75 -7.89
N LEU A 102 -6.34 13.67 -8.82
CA LEU A 102 -7.69 14.10 -9.21
C LEU A 102 -8.40 13.05 -10.07
N ASP A 103 -7.65 12.14 -10.68
CA ASP A 103 -8.22 10.96 -11.32
C ASP A 103 -8.44 9.91 -10.25
N GLU A 104 -9.72 9.64 -9.99
CA GLU A 104 -10.15 8.73 -8.95
C GLU A 104 -9.64 7.31 -9.15
N ASN A 105 -9.39 6.90 -10.40
CA ASN A 105 -8.87 5.57 -10.74
C ASN A 105 -7.45 5.35 -10.22
N ASN A 106 -6.68 6.44 -10.05
CA ASN A 106 -5.32 6.37 -9.53
C ASN A 106 -5.27 6.30 -8.00
N ASN A 107 -6.38 6.57 -7.32
CA ASN A 107 -6.44 6.56 -5.86
C ASN A 107 -6.71 5.15 -5.34
N GLN A 108 -5.94 4.76 -4.33
CA GLN A 108 -6.04 3.46 -3.69
C GLN A 108 -6.98 3.51 -2.48
N PRO A 109 -7.62 2.40 -2.07
CA PRO A 109 -7.51 1.02 -2.61
C PRO A 109 -7.92 0.86 -4.08
N VAL A 110 -7.16 0.05 -4.81
CA VAL A 110 -7.42 -0.32 -6.21
C VAL A 110 -8.37 -1.50 -6.23
N ILE A 111 -9.35 -1.45 -7.13
CA ILE A 111 -10.28 -2.55 -7.38
C ILE A 111 -9.94 -3.09 -8.75
N LYS A 112 -9.40 -4.32 -8.83
CA LYS A 112 -9.14 -4.98 -10.10
C LYS A 112 -9.68 -6.39 -10.08
N ASP A 113 -10.57 -6.70 -11.00
CA ASP A 113 -11.31 -7.96 -11.06
C ASP A 113 -11.98 -8.26 -9.70
N ALA A 114 -11.58 -9.35 -9.02
CA ALA A 114 -12.07 -9.72 -7.70
C ALA A 114 -11.10 -9.34 -6.56
N ILE A 115 -10.18 -8.41 -6.80
CA ILE A 115 -9.21 -7.96 -5.81
C ILE A 115 -9.51 -6.52 -5.39
N VAL A 116 -9.56 -6.30 -4.06
CA VAL A 116 -9.44 -4.96 -3.46
C VAL A 116 -8.08 -4.88 -2.78
N GLY A 117 -7.19 -4.03 -3.28
CA GLY A 117 -5.79 -4.05 -2.89
C GLY A 117 -5.17 -2.67 -2.70
N ILE A 118 -4.13 -2.62 -1.87
CA ILE A 118 -3.29 -1.45 -1.65
C ILE A 118 -1.83 -1.83 -1.89
N HIS A 119 -1.08 -0.91 -2.47
CA HIS A 119 0.30 -1.12 -2.89
C HIS A 119 1.14 0.12 -2.56
N ASN A 120 2.27 -0.11 -1.90
CA ASN A 120 3.34 0.86 -1.73
C ASN A 120 4.60 0.32 -2.43
N GLY A 121 4.98 1.00 -3.51
CA GLY A 121 6.08 0.58 -4.37
C GLY A 121 5.94 1.19 -5.75
N ILE A 122 6.86 0.80 -6.65
CA ILE A 122 6.82 1.15 -8.07
C ILE A 122 7.12 -0.11 -8.87
N ILE A 123 6.26 -0.45 -9.82
CA ILE A 123 6.51 -1.50 -10.83
C ILE A 123 7.06 -0.83 -12.07
N ALA A 124 8.38 -0.89 -12.25
CA ALA A 124 9.11 -0.12 -13.25
C ALA A 124 8.98 -0.68 -14.67
N ASN A 125 8.62 -1.97 -14.81
CA ASN A 125 8.44 -2.65 -16.08
C ASN A 125 6.96 -2.93 -16.39
N ASP A 126 6.02 -2.12 -15.86
CA ASP A 126 4.56 -2.31 -16.05
C ASP A 126 4.16 -2.40 -17.54
N SER A 127 4.77 -1.56 -18.38
CA SER A 127 4.49 -1.50 -19.82
C SER A 127 4.93 -2.76 -20.55
N GLU A 128 6.09 -3.32 -20.18
CA GLU A 128 6.60 -4.59 -20.73
C GLU A 128 5.71 -5.76 -20.29
N LEU A 129 5.28 -5.74 -19.03
CA LEU A 129 4.38 -6.74 -18.44
C LEU A 129 3.02 -6.76 -19.15
N TRP A 130 2.41 -5.60 -19.38
CA TRP A 130 1.18 -5.51 -20.17
C TRP A 130 1.37 -6.00 -21.62
N ALA A 131 2.51 -5.70 -22.24
CA ALA A 131 2.82 -6.18 -23.60
C ALA A 131 3.00 -7.71 -23.67
N LYS A 132 3.56 -8.31 -22.60
CA LYS A 132 3.77 -9.75 -22.47
C LYS A 132 2.46 -10.52 -22.18
N HIS A 133 1.56 -9.95 -21.37
CA HIS A 133 0.32 -10.60 -20.92
C HIS A 133 -0.94 -10.00 -21.57
N LYS A 134 -1.01 -10.00 -22.91
CA LYS A 134 -2.10 -9.40 -23.70
C LYS A 134 -3.50 -9.96 -23.45
N TYR A 135 -3.59 -11.10 -22.77
CA TYR A 135 -4.86 -11.73 -22.40
C TYR A 135 -5.48 -11.10 -21.13
N LEU A 136 -4.77 -10.21 -20.44
CA LEU A 136 -5.30 -9.43 -19.32
C LEU A 136 -5.96 -8.13 -19.82
N SER A 137 -7.05 -7.72 -19.19
CA SER A 137 -7.68 -6.40 -19.45
C SER A 137 -6.97 -5.32 -18.65
N ARG A 138 -6.71 -4.17 -19.25
CA ARG A 138 -6.21 -2.97 -18.58
C ARG A 138 -7.32 -1.91 -18.54
N ASP A 139 -7.65 -1.45 -17.35
CA ASP A 139 -8.73 -0.51 -17.05
C ASP A 139 -8.17 0.84 -16.53
N TYR A 140 -6.94 0.85 -15.99
CA TYR A 140 -6.33 2.01 -15.33
C TYR A 140 -4.91 2.31 -15.85
N GLU A 141 -4.48 3.55 -15.60
CA GLU A 141 -3.12 4.03 -15.95
C GLU A 141 -2.18 4.01 -14.73
N ILE A 142 -2.33 3.00 -13.85
CA ILE A 142 -1.44 2.78 -12.70
C ILE A 142 -0.65 1.49 -12.82
N ASP A 143 0.58 1.54 -12.33
CA ASP A 143 1.52 0.42 -12.30
C ASP A 143 0.98 -0.79 -11.51
N THR A 144 0.26 -0.51 -10.44
CA THR A 144 -0.29 -1.48 -9.48
C THR A 144 -1.34 -2.39 -10.10
N GLU A 145 -2.04 -1.92 -11.14
CA GLU A 145 -3.14 -2.67 -11.74
C GLU A 145 -2.68 -4.02 -12.31
N PHE A 146 -1.55 -4.02 -13.03
CA PHE A 146 -1.01 -5.24 -13.64
C PHE A 146 -0.83 -6.33 -12.58
N TYR A 147 -0.25 -5.97 -11.42
CA TYR A 147 0.05 -6.92 -10.37
C TYR A 147 -1.21 -7.64 -9.88
N PHE A 148 -2.29 -6.89 -9.63
CA PHE A 148 -3.55 -7.47 -9.18
C PHE A 148 -4.26 -8.26 -10.28
N ALA A 149 -4.27 -7.76 -11.52
CA ALA A 149 -4.83 -8.49 -12.66
C ALA A 149 -4.13 -9.85 -12.84
N TYR A 150 -2.79 -9.86 -12.78
CA TYR A 150 -2.01 -11.07 -13.00
C TYR A 150 -2.13 -12.05 -11.84
N VAL A 151 -2.08 -11.60 -10.58
CA VAL A 151 -2.36 -12.46 -9.42
C VAL A 151 -3.75 -13.08 -9.54
N ARG A 152 -4.78 -12.30 -9.90
CA ARG A 152 -6.13 -12.83 -10.04
C ARG A 152 -6.20 -13.92 -11.11
N TYR A 153 -5.61 -13.67 -12.27
CA TYR A 153 -5.53 -14.62 -13.38
C TYR A 153 -4.85 -15.94 -12.97
N LEU A 154 -3.72 -15.87 -12.25
CA LEU A 154 -3.01 -17.06 -11.79
C LEU A 154 -3.88 -17.90 -10.84
N VAL A 155 -4.64 -17.25 -9.96
CA VAL A 155 -5.55 -17.95 -9.06
C VAL A 155 -6.78 -18.51 -9.79
N SER A 156 -7.43 -17.74 -10.69
CA SER A 156 -8.67 -18.18 -11.35
C SER A 156 -8.43 -19.18 -12.48
N GLU A 157 -7.50 -18.87 -13.38
CA GLU A 157 -7.30 -19.60 -14.63
C GLU A 157 -6.22 -20.66 -14.49
N LYS A 158 -5.15 -20.39 -13.71
CA LYS A 158 -4.07 -21.36 -13.48
C LYS A 158 -4.26 -22.21 -12.22
N LYS A 159 -5.33 -21.96 -11.45
CA LYS A 159 -5.66 -22.69 -10.22
C LYS A 159 -4.52 -22.75 -9.20
N MET A 160 -3.64 -21.74 -9.20
CA MET A 160 -2.57 -21.61 -8.22
C MET A 160 -3.14 -21.17 -6.87
N SER A 161 -2.47 -21.55 -5.77
CA SER A 161 -2.78 -20.98 -4.47
C SER A 161 -2.49 -19.46 -4.48
N PRO A 162 -3.20 -18.65 -3.66
CA PRO A 162 -2.94 -17.20 -3.59
C PRO A 162 -1.49 -16.84 -3.28
N SER A 163 -0.81 -17.65 -2.45
CA SER A 163 0.61 -17.48 -2.12
C SER A 163 1.53 -17.74 -3.30
N GLU A 164 1.30 -18.81 -4.08
CA GLU A 164 2.08 -19.11 -5.28
C GLU A 164 1.86 -18.06 -6.36
N ALA A 165 0.61 -17.66 -6.58
CA ALA A 165 0.27 -16.61 -7.53
C ALA A 165 0.95 -15.28 -7.19
N CYS A 166 0.98 -14.91 -5.91
CA CYS A 166 1.66 -13.71 -5.43
C CYS A 166 3.18 -13.76 -5.68
N LEU A 167 3.83 -14.87 -5.35
CA LEU A 167 5.27 -15.04 -5.55
C LEU A 167 5.64 -15.06 -7.05
N LEU A 168 4.86 -15.77 -7.87
CA LEU A 168 5.07 -15.83 -9.31
C LEU A 168 4.87 -14.46 -9.97
N ALA A 169 3.78 -13.75 -9.65
CA ALA A 169 3.58 -12.39 -10.14
C ALA A 169 4.74 -11.46 -9.77
N ASN A 170 5.23 -11.55 -8.53
CA ASN A 170 6.39 -10.76 -8.11
C ASN A 170 7.70 -11.16 -8.81
N SER A 171 7.86 -12.41 -9.26
CA SER A 171 9.07 -12.84 -9.96
C SER A 171 9.26 -12.15 -11.33
N GLU A 172 8.19 -11.61 -11.91
CA GLU A 172 8.23 -10.87 -13.17
C GLU A 172 8.39 -9.36 -12.98
N VAL A 173 8.18 -8.86 -11.77
CA VAL A 173 8.23 -7.43 -11.46
C VAL A 173 9.67 -6.96 -11.29
N SER A 174 10.02 -5.92 -12.04
CA SER A 174 11.17 -5.07 -11.77
C SER A 174 10.73 -3.87 -10.96
N GLY A 175 11.20 -3.78 -9.71
CA GLY A 175 10.87 -2.68 -8.81
C GLY A 175 10.52 -3.15 -7.41
N THR A 176 9.81 -2.30 -6.65
CA THR A 176 9.43 -2.60 -5.27
C THR A 176 7.93 -2.83 -5.17
N VAL A 177 7.56 -3.86 -4.42
CA VAL A 177 6.18 -4.22 -4.12
C VAL A 177 6.07 -4.47 -2.62
N SER A 178 5.27 -3.65 -1.95
CA SER A 178 4.69 -3.96 -0.64
C SER A 178 3.19 -3.83 -0.76
N THR A 179 2.47 -4.94 -0.64
CA THR A 179 1.05 -5.01 -0.98
C THR A 179 0.26 -5.69 0.12
N ALA A 180 -1.01 -5.29 0.24
CA ALA A 180 -2.01 -5.97 1.03
C ALA A 180 -3.32 -5.98 0.25
N TYR A 181 -3.92 -7.14 0.07
CA TYR A 181 -5.12 -7.26 -0.77
C TYR A 181 -6.05 -8.37 -0.32
N LEU A 182 -7.34 -8.15 -0.57
CA LEU A 182 -8.43 -9.10 -0.33
C LEU A 182 -8.91 -9.65 -1.68
N ASP A 183 -8.84 -10.98 -1.84
CA ASP A 183 -9.55 -11.70 -2.90
C ASP A 183 -10.98 -11.96 -2.45
N THR A 184 -11.93 -11.32 -3.14
CA THR A 184 -13.35 -11.31 -2.77
C THR A 184 -14.11 -12.57 -3.18
N ILE A 185 -13.51 -13.42 -4.02
CA ILE A 185 -14.07 -14.71 -4.43
C ILE A 185 -13.58 -15.80 -3.49
N ASN A 186 -12.26 -15.88 -3.28
CA ASN A 186 -11.68 -16.91 -2.43
C ASN A 186 -11.74 -16.57 -0.93
N ASN A 187 -12.18 -15.35 -0.59
CA ASN A 187 -12.22 -14.82 0.76
C ASN A 187 -10.88 -15.01 1.50
N THR A 188 -9.78 -14.60 0.83
CA THR A 188 -8.43 -14.65 1.40
C THR A 188 -7.81 -13.26 1.40
N PHE A 189 -7.04 -12.95 2.43
CA PHE A 189 -6.29 -11.71 2.53
C PHE A 189 -4.80 -11.99 2.47
N THR A 190 -4.07 -11.35 1.56
CA THR A 190 -2.64 -11.53 1.39
C THR A 190 -1.89 -10.26 1.76
N ILE A 191 -0.80 -10.42 2.50
CA ILE A 191 0.17 -9.37 2.85
C ILE A 191 1.51 -9.83 2.32
N PHE A 192 2.19 -9.03 1.51
CA PHE A 192 3.44 -9.42 0.88
C PHE A 192 4.40 -8.24 0.73
N SER A 193 5.71 -8.50 0.80
CA SER A 193 6.73 -7.51 0.45
C SER A 193 7.94 -8.16 -0.23
N ASN A 194 8.35 -7.61 -1.37
CA ASN A 194 9.59 -8.01 -2.05
C ASN A 194 10.83 -7.22 -1.56
N PHE A 195 10.62 -6.12 -0.84
CA PHE A 195 11.69 -5.20 -0.40
C PHE A 195 11.81 -5.09 1.12
N GLY A 196 10.81 -5.55 1.87
CA GLY A 196 10.81 -5.55 3.33
C GLY A 196 10.27 -4.28 3.99
N SER A 197 9.60 -3.39 3.24
CA SER A 197 9.00 -2.16 3.75
C SER A 197 7.56 -2.37 4.26
N LEU A 198 7.38 -3.40 5.09
CA LEU A 198 6.08 -3.75 5.67
C LEU A 198 6.28 -4.51 6.99
N TYR A 199 5.44 -4.23 7.97
CA TYR A 199 5.51 -4.80 9.31
C TYR A 199 4.14 -5.26 9.76
N VAL A 200 4.09 -6.32 10.56
CA VAL A 200 2.88 -6.85 11.19
C VAL A 200 3.02 -6.85 12.71
N LEU A 201 1.95 -6.50 13.42
CA LEU A 201 1.74 -6.66 14.85
C LEU A 201 0.67 -7.74 15.00
N THR A 202 1.01 -8.89 15.58
CA THR A 202 0.09 -10.02 15.64
C THR A 202 0.41 -11.01 16.75
N ASP A 203 -0.61 -11.72 17.23
CA ASP A 203 -0.51 -12.90 18.09
C ASP A 203 -0.74 -14.21 17.31
N PHE A 204 -0.93 -14.11 15.99
CA PHE A 204 -1.28 -15.19 15.07
C PHE A 204 -2.59 -15.93 15.41
N LYS A 205 -3.42 -15.40 16.31
CA LYS A 205 -4.61 -16.10 16.84
C LYS A 205 -5.88 -15.27 16.82
N SER A 206 -5.77 -13.98 17.16
CA SER A 206 -6.92 -13.09 17.32
C SER A 206 -6.80 -11.76 16.59
N LEU A 207 -5.60 -11.28 16.30
CA LEU A 207 -5.36 -9.97 15.72
C LEU A 207 -4.14 -9.97 14.80
N LEU A 208 -4.28 -9.32 13.65
CA LEU A 208 -3.17 -8.91 12.80
C LEU A 208 -3.39 -7.45 12.40
N ILE A 209 -2.42 -6.59 12.73
CA ILE A 209 -2.36 -5.20 12.27
C ILE A 209 -1.09 -5.04 11.44
N PHE A 210 -1.15 -4.34 10.32
CA PHE A 210 0.03 -4.08 9.50
C PHE A 210 0.19 -2.60 9.18
N GLY A 211 1.43 -2.21 8.91
CA GLY A 211 1.81 -0.86 8.55
C GLY A 211 3.14 -0.83 7.81
N SER A 212 3.31 0.15 6.92
CA SER A 212 4.52 0.28 6.10
C SER A 212 5.80 0.54 6.89
N GLU A 213 5.68 1.01 8.14
CA GLU A 213 6.80 1.30 9.02
C GLU A 213 6.58 0.70 10.40
N ARG A 214 7.67 0.18 10.99
CA ARG A 214 7.67 -0.35 12.36
C ARG A 214 7.16 0.68 13.37
N ASN A 215 7.52 1.94 13.18
CA ASN A 215 7.17 3.03 14.09
C ASN A 215 5.65 3.28 14.18
N ILE A 216 4.90 3.05 13.09
CA ILE A 216 3.43 3.16 13.09
C ILE A 216 2.82 2.18 14.11
N LEU A 217 3.34 0.94 14.13
CA LEU A 217 2.85 -0.11 15.02
C LEU A 217 3.30 0.12 16.47
N LEU A 218 4.54 0.59 16.68
CA LEU A 218 5.03 0.96 18.02
C LEU A 218 4.18 2.07 18.64
N GLN A 219 3.94 3.15 17.89
CA GLN A 219 3.09 4.25 18.37
C GLN A 219 1.68 3.77 18.73
N LEU A 220 1.12 2.82 17.96
CA LEU A 220 -0.16 2.20 18.29
C LEU A 220 -0.07 1.44 19.63
N VAL A 221 0.94 0.60 19.82
CA VAL A 221 1.12 -0.17 21.06
C VAL A 221 1.31 0.77 22.25
N ASP A 222 2.20 1.75 22.16
CA ASP A 222 2.52 2.68 23.26
C ASP A 222 1.30 3.44 23.77
N ARG A 223 0.40 3.83 22.84
CA ARG A 223 -0.81 4.58 23.18
C ARG A 223 -2.01 3.71 23.54
N ASN A 224 -1.89 2.38 23.54
CA ASN A 224 -3.00 1.46 23.83
C ASN A 224 -2.62 0.42 24.90
N LYS A 225 -3.18 0.58 26.10
CA LYS A 225 -2.92 -0.33 27.24
C LYS A 225 -3.29 -1.79 26.92
N ASP A 226 -4.36 -2.03 26.17
CA ASP A 226 -4.82 -3.39 25.82
C ASP A 226 -3.82 -4.14 24.92
N LEU A 227 -3.18 -3.42 23.99
CA LEU A 227 -2.15 -4.01 23.12
C LEU A 227 -0.85 -4.27 23.89
N ARG A 228 -0.50 -3.43 24.89
CA ARG A 228 0.69 -3.65 25.74
C ARG A 228 0.57 -4.86 26.66
N LYS A 229 -0.63 -5.14 27.17
CA LYS A 229 -0.86 -6.25 28.11
C LYS A 229 -0.85 -7.63 27.43
N LYS A 230 -1.14 -7.68 26.14
CA LYS A 230 -1.20 -8.92 25.35
C LYS A 230 0.18 -9.22 24.72
N LYS A 231 0.50 -10.52 24.54
CA LYS A 231 1.77 -11.00 23.95
C LYS A 231 1.82 -10.80 22.42
N PHE A 232 1.61 -9.59 21.93
CA PHE A 232 1.73 -9.29 20.50
C PHE A 232 3.18 -9.17 20.07
N ALA A 233 3.52 -9.76 18.92
CA ALA A 233 4.83 -9.61 18.31
C ALA A 233 4.76 -8.63 17.14
N ILE A 234 5.73 -7.71 17.06
CA ILE A 234 5.97 -6.93 15.85
C ILE A 234 7.03 -7.65 15.02
N LYS A 235 6.67 -8.07 13.81
CA LYS A 235 7.57 -8.74 12.86
C LYS A 235 7.65 -7.95 11.56
N GLN A 236 8.84 -7.90 10.96
CA GLN A 236 9.00 -7.44 9.59
C GLN A 236 8.48 -8.51 8.63
N VAL A 237 7.73 -8.11 7.61
CA VAL A 237 7.52 -8.94 6.41
C VAL A 237 8.82 -8.83 5.62
N LYS A 238 9.66 -9.86 5.69
CA LYS A 238 10.99 -9.85 5.05
C LYS A 238 10.85 -9.84 3.52
N PRO A 239 11.90 -9.44 2.79
CA PRO A 239 11.91 -9.55 1.32
C PRO A 239 11.51 -10.95 0.85
N LEU A 240 10.60 -10.99 -0.14
CA LEU A 240 10.07 -12.20 -0.76
C LEU A 240 9.32 -13.13 0.21
N THR A 241 8.68 -12.53 1.22
CA THR A 241 7.84 -13.26 2.18
C THR A 241 6.48 -12.59 2.32
N GLY A 242 5.51 -13.33 2.84
CA GLY A 242 4.19 -12.82 3.09
C GLY A 242 3.40 -13.62 4.12
N TYR A 243 2.19 -13.14 4.37
CA TYR A 243 1.18 -13.81 5.17
C TYR A 243 -0.08 -13.95 4.34
N LEU A 244 -0.62 -15.15 4.28
CA LEU A 244 -1.93 -15.47 3.71
C LEU A 244 -2.89 -15.72 4.87
N ILE A 245 -4.03 -15.04 4.85
CA ILE A 245 -5.06 -15.15 5.86
C ILE A 245 -6.31 -15.73 5.21
N ASP A 246 -6.75 -16.88 5.72
CA ASP A 246 -8.08 -17.42 5.45
C ASP A 246 -9.10 -16.61 6.26
N MET A 247 -9.98 -15.87 5.58
CA MET A 247 -10.92 -14.96 6.23
C MET A 247 -12.16 -15.66 6.77
N ASN A 248 -12.37 -16.95 6.47
CA ASN A 248 -13.45 -17.72 7.06
C ASN A 248 -13.06 -18.21 8.46
N ARG A 249 -11.81 -18.67 8.61
CA ARG A 249 -11.32 -19.33 9.83
C ARG A 249 -10.36 -18.47 10.65
N PHE A 250 -9.90 -17.35 10.10
CA PHE A 250 -8.79 -16.54 10.63
C PHE A 250 -7.55 -17.39 10.91
N VAL A 251 -7.14 -18.15 9.89
CA VAL A 251 -5.88 -18.90 9.91
C VAL A 251 -4.84 -18.07 9.17
N ILE A 252 -3.74 -17.75 9.85
CA ILE A 252 -2.64 -16.95 9.30
C ILE A 252 -1.50 -17.90 8.97
N SER A 253 -1.21 -18.04 7.68
CA SER A 253 -0.13 -18.85 7.15
C SER A 253 1.00 -17.96 6.64
N PHE A 254 2.22 -18.21 7.10
CA PHE A 254 3.41 -17.58 6.52
C PHE A 254 3.79 -18.28 5.22
N PHE A 255 4.26 -17.51 4.22
CA PHE A 255 4.81 -18.07 3.00
C PHE A 255 6.07 -17.34 2.55
N ASP A 256 6.96 -18.06 1.89
CA ASP A 256 8.16 -17.56 1.20
C ASP A 256 8.43 -18.40 -0.07
N THR A 257 9.53 -18.09 -0.76
CA THR A 257 9.94 -18.80 -1.99
C THR A 257 10.35 -20.26 -1.77
N LYS A 258 10.62 -20.68 -0.53
CA LYS A 258 11.03 -22.06 -0.18
C LYS A 258 9.85 -22.90 0.30
N SER A 259 8.83 -22.27 0.88
CA SER A 259 7.67 -22.95 1.47
C SER A 259 6.57 -23.29 0.47
N MET A 260 6.85 -23.24 -0.84
CA MET A 260 5.86 -23.43 -1.91
C MET A 260 5.13 -24.78 -1.88
N SER A 261 5.67 -25.80 -1.20
CA SER A 261 5.15 -27.17 -1.30
C SER A 261 4.02 -27.54 -0.33
N ASN A 262 3.66 -26.71 0.66
CA ASN A 262 2.86 -27.17 1.81
C ASN A 262 1.54 -26.42 2.08
N SER A 263 1.14 -25.45 1.25
CA SER A 263 -0.11 -24.70 1.49
C SER A 263 -1.25 -25.13 0.58
N ASN A 264 -1.70 -26.39 0.72
CA ASN A 264 -3.00 -26.81 0.21
C ASN A 264 -4.10 -26.20 1.09
N LEU A 265 -4.37 -24.91 0.90
CA LEU A 265 -5.66 -24.35 1.31
C LEU A 265 -6.69 -24.83 0.29
N GLU A 266 -7.51 -25.80 0.66
CA GLU A 266 -8.72 -26.13 -0.09
C GLU A 266 -9.61 -24.87 -0.11
N LEU A 267 -9.68 -24.22 -1.27
CA LEU A 267 -10.46 -23.00 -1.48
C LEU A 267 -11.92 -23.41 -1.70
N GLU A 268 -12.80 -23.14 -0.72
CA GLU A 268 -14.25 -23.20 -0.92
C GLU A 268 -14.70 -21.94 -1.70
N ALA A 269 -14.43 -21.92 -3.01
CA ALA A 269 -14.48 -20.72 -3.86
C ALA A 269 -15.88 -20.10 -4.07
N GLU A 270 -16.97 -20.76 -3.65
CA GLU A 270 -18.33 -20.36 -4.05
C GLU A 270 -19.23 -19.82 -2.93
N LYS A 271 -18.91 -20.04 -1.65
CA LYS A 271 -19.84 -19.66 -0.57
C LYS A 271 -19.82 -18.19 -0.16
N ASN A 272 -18.76 -17.44 -0.49
CA ASN A 272 -18.49 -16.15 0.14
C ASN A 272 -18.09 -15.03 -0.83
N LYS A 273 -18.79 -14.89 -1.97
CA LYS A 273 -18.51 -13.80 -2.92
C LYS A 273 -18.90 -12.45 -2.28
N TYR A 274 -17.91 -11.57 -2.08
CA TYR A 274 -18.15 -10.20 -1.64
C TYR A 274 -18.39 -9.27 -2.84
N SER A 275 -19.47 -8.50 -2.78
CA SER A 275 -19.68 -7.36 -3.68
C SER A 275 -18.89 -6.15 -3.21
N ILE A 276 -18.50 -5.27 -4.14
CA ILE A 276 -17.65 -4.11 -3.84
C ILE A 276 -18.45 -2.84 -4.10
N THR A 277 -18.51 -1.95 -3.12
CA THR A 277 -19.13 -0.63 -3.23
C THR A 277 -18.04 0.43 -3.11
N VAL A 278 -17.92 1.30 -4.11
CA VAL A 278 -16.89 2.34 -4.14
C VAL A 278 -17.54 3.72 -3.98
N THR A 279 -17.02 4.53 -3.07
CA THR A 279 -17.38 5.93 -2.90
C THR A 279 -16.13 6.78 -3.08
N SER A 280 -16.08 7.52 -4.19
CA SER A 280 -15.05 8.52 -4.46
C SER A 280 -15.54 9.90 -4.03
N ILE A 281 -14.92 10.48 -3.01
CA ILE A 281 -15.26 11.85 -2.58
C ILE A 281 -14.54 12.84 -3.49
N LYS A 282 -15.30 13.76 -4.08
CA LYS A 282 -14.78 14.85 -4.90
C LYS A 282 -14.38 16.06 -4.04
N PRO A 283 -13.33 16.81 -4.42
CA PRO A 283 -12.95 18.01 -3.69
C PRO A 283 -14.02 19.10 -3.86
N LEU A 284 -14.30 19.86 -2.79
CA LEU A 284 -15.29 20.94 -2.80
C LEU A 284 -14.86 22.18 -3.59
N LYS A 285 -13.56 22.34 -3.83
CA LYS A 285 -12.94 23.43 -4.59
C LYS A 285 -12.02 22.82 -5.65
N GLU A 286 -11.77 23.56 -6.72
CA GLU A 286 -10.71 23.19 -7.67
C GLU A 286 -9.39 23.03 -6.92
N GLN A 287 -8.75 21.87 -7.12
CA GLN A 287 -7.49 21.50 -6.51
C GLN A 287 -6.47 21.33 -7.63
N LEU A 288 -5.26 21.85 -7.43
CA LEU A 288 -4.17 21.68 -8.37
C LEU A 288 -3.64 20.24 -8.35
N HIS A 289 -3.16 19.75 -9.48
CA HIS A 289 -2.45 18.48 -9.57
C HIS A 289 -1.19 18.51 -8.69
N ALA A 290 -0.99 17.48 -7.86
CA ALA A 290 0.19 17.39 -6.99
C ALA A 290 1.46 17.12 -7.81
N VAL A 291 1.29 16.36 -8.90
CA VAL A 291 2.31 16.17 -9.93
C VAL A 291 1.69 16.55 -11.27
N ILE A 292 2.35 17.47 -11.96
CA ILE A 292 2.01 17.89 -13.31
C ILE A 292 2.75 16.96 -14.26
N ASP A 293 2.03 16.06 -14.95
CA ASP A 293 2.63 15.19 -15.97
C ASP A 293 2.96 16.03 -17.23
N PRO A 294 4.24 16.20 -17.58
CA PRO A 294 4.63 16.97 -18.77
C PRO A 294 4.02 16.41 -20.07
N LYS A 295 3.72 15.10 -20.12
CA LYS A 295 3.12 14.46 -21.30
C LYS A 295 1.66 14.86 -21.52
N LYS A 296 0.93 15.28 -20.47
CA LYS A 296 -0.47 15.76 -20.57
C LYS A 296 -0.59 17.16 -21.18
N PHE A 297 0.52 17.86 -21.38
CA PHE A 297 0.59 19.14 -22.08
C PHE A 297 0.82 18.95 -23.58
N SER A 298 0.36 17.86 -24.19
CA SER A 298 0.46 17.64 -25.64
C SER A 298 -0.44 18.56 -26.48
N ASN A 299 -1.34 19.33 -25.87
CA ASN A 299 -2.14 20.35 -26.56
C ASN A 299 -1.36 21.67 -26.73
N GLY A 300 -0.86 21.89 -27.95
CA GLY A 300 0.11 22.90 -28.38
C GLY A 300 -0.11 24.37 -28.03
N ALA A 301 -1.31 24.79 -27.60
CA ALA A 301 -1.63 26.21 -27.43
C ALA A 301 -1.20 26.78 -26.07
N LEU A 302 -1.39 26.05 -24.97
CA LEU A 302 -0.96 26.46 -23.61
C LEU A 302 0.57 26.36 -23.44
N ILE A 303 1.19 25.42 -24.16
CA ILE A 303 2.63 25.11 -24.12
C ILE A 303 3.50 26.35 -24.38
N LYS A 304 3.16 27.23 -25.33
CA LYS A 304 4.09 28.31 -25.74
C LYS A 304 4.34 29.35 -24.65
N LYS A 305 3.36 29.61 -23.79
CA LYS A 305 3.50 30.59 -22.71
C LYS A 305 4.18 29.98 -21.48
N GLU A 306 3.87 28.72 -21.16
CA GLU A 306 4.40 28.02 -19.99
C GLU A 306 5.78 27.39 -20.24
N LYS A 307 6.09 26.88 -21.45
CA LYS A 307 7.47 26.47 -21.79
C LYS A 307 8.45 27.62 -21.74
N LYS A 308 8.01 28.86 -22.01
CA LYS A 308 8.86 30.05 -21.84
C LYS A 308 9.23 30.32 -20.38
N LEU A 309 8.51 29.73 -19.42
CA LEU A 309 8.83 29.82 -17.99
C LEU A 309 9.82 28.74 -17.53
N LEU A 310 10.02 27.69 -18.33
CA LEU A 310 10.96 26.61 -18.02
C LEU A 310 12.36 26.98 -18.50
N GLU A 311 13.24 27.33 -17.56
CA GLU A 311 14.65 27.54 -17.84
C GLU A 311 15.42 26.22 -17.72
N TYR A 312 15.78 25.63 -18.86
CA TYR A 312 16.69 24.49 -18.93
C TYR A 312 18.11 24.99 -19.12
N ASN A 313 18.73 25.49 -18.05
CA ASN A 313 20.10 25.97 -18.11
C ASN A 313 21.11 24.82 -18.02
N LEU A 314 21.08 23.92 -19.01
CA LEU A 314 21.87 22.68 -19.04
C LEU A 314 23.37 22.95 -18.92
N GLU A 315 23.87 24.01 -19.55
CA GLU A 315 25.27 24.43 -19.43
C GLU A 315 25.63 24.84 -17.99
N LYS A 316 24.81 25.67 -17.33
CA LYS A 316 25.06 26.01 -15.92
C LYS A 316 24.99 24.78 -15.03
N ILE A 317 24.03 23.88 -15.27
CA ILE A 317 23.85 22.66 -14.47
C ILE A 317 25.02 21.68 -14.66
N SER A 318 25.57 21.55 -15.86
CA SER A 318 26.73 20.68 -16.13
C SER A 318 28.02 21.23 -15.50
N ASN A 319 28.12 22.56 -15.37
CA ASN A 319 29.28 23.23 -14.78
C ASN A 319 29.26 23.23 -13.25
N LEU A 320 28.16 22.81 -12.60
CA LEU A 320 28.10 22.73 -11.15
C LEU A 320 29.12 21.72 -10.62
N ARG A 321 29.96 22.17 -9.69
CA ARG A 321 30.87 21.28 -8.98
C ARG A 321 30.08 20.25 -8.18
N ARG A 322 30.46 18.98 -8.29
CA ARG A 322 29.83 17.86 -7.57
C ARG A 322 30.85 17.11 -6.72
N CYS A 323 30.35 16.45 -5.69
CA CYS A 323 31.17 15.58 -4.85
C CYS A 323 31.77 14.45 -5.68
N THR A 324 33.07 14.21 -5.55
CA THR A 324 33.75 13.09 -6.24
C THR A 324 33.36 11.72 -5.69
N LYS A 325 32.74 11.66 -4.50
CA LYS A 325 32.29 10.43 -3.83
C LYS A 325 30.78 10.18 -3.90
N CYS A 326 29.98 11.18 -4.29
CA CYS A 326 28.52 11.05 -4.44
C CYS A 326 28.02 11.87 -5.63
N VAL A 327 26.76 12.32 -5.63
CA VAL A 327 26.17 13.12 -6.73
C VAL A 327 25.73 14.53 -6.32
N LEU A 328 25.96 14.92 -5.06
CA LEU A 328 25.50 16.20 -4.52
C LEU A 328 26.27 17.38 -5.14
N PRO A 329 25.58 18.38 -5.71
CA PRO A 329 26.20 19.58 -6.29
C PRO A 329 26.53 20.62 -5.22
N GLU A 330 27.35 21.61 -5.58
CA GLU A 330 27.73 22.75 -4.72
C GLU A 330 26.58 23.66 -4.30
N THR A 331 25.44 23.58 -4.98
CA THR A 331 24.22 24.29 -4.61
C THR A 331 23.40 23.56 -3.53
N PHE A 332 23.84 22.37 -3.11
CA PHE A 332 23.15 21.64 -2.05
C PHE A 332 23.31 22.39 -0.70
N PRO A 333 22.23 22.61 0.06
CA PRO A 333 22.29 23.43 1.27
C PRO A 333 23.37 22.95 2.25
N PHE A 334 24.19 23.88 2.76
CA PHE A 334 25.26 23.62 3.73
C PHE A 334 26.35 22.64 3.25
N ILE A 335 26.50 22.46 1.93
CA ILE A 335 27.56 21.63 1.37
C ILE A 335 28.89 22.40 1.33
N GLU A 336 29.96 21.72 1.73
CA GLU A 336 31.32 22.23 1.63
C GLU A 336 32.20 21.14 1.05
N PHE A 337 33.14 21.50 0.17
CA PHE A 337 34.08 20.55 -0.43
C PHE A 337 35.47 20.71 0.15
N ASP A 338 36.14 19.59 0.40
CA ASP A 338 37.56 19.60 0.69
C ASP A 338 38.43 19.79 -0.57
N SER A 339 39.75 19.80 -0.39
CA SER A 339 40.72 19.92 -1.49
C SER A 339 40.68 18.75 -2.48
N LYS A 340 40.09 17.61 -2.11
CA LYS A 340 39.89 16.43 -2.97
C LYS A 340 38.52 16.44 -3.67
N GLY A 341 37.71 17.47 -3.46
CA GLY A 341 36.36 17.57 -4.02
C GLY A 341 35.34 16.65 -3.34
N VAL A 342 35.60 16.17 -2.13
CA VAL A 342 34.64 15.36 -1.36
C VAL A 342 33.83 16.29 -0.44
N CYS A 343 32.51 16.10 -0.40
CA CYS A 343 31.65 16.94 0.42
C CYS A 343 31.71 16.59 1.92
N ASN A 344 31.43 17.57 2.76
CA ASN A 344 31.30 17.45 4.23
C ASN A 344 30.36 16.29 4.66
N TYR A 345 29.28 16.01 3.94
CA TYR A 345 28.42 14.86 4.23
C TYR A 345 29.14 13.52 4.04
N CYS A 346 29.90 13.38 2.94
CA CYS A 346 30.67 12.18 2.62
C CYS A 346 31.88 11.99 3.55
N ASN A 347 32.47 13.08 4.03
CA ASN A 347 33.57 13.06 5.01
C ASN A 347 33.10 12.70 6.41
N ASN A 348 31.90 13.14 6.80
CA ASN A 348 31.29 12.82 8.10
C ASN A 348 30.46 11.53 8.09
N TYR A 349 30.37 10.85 6.94
CA TYR A 349 29.60 9.62 6.81
C TYR A 349 30.25 8.49 7.61
N LYS A 350 29.50 7.96 8.59
CA LYS A 350 29.88 6.76 9.36
C LYS A 350 29.04 5.58 8.90
N LEU A 351 29.71 4.52 8.43
CA LEU A 351 29.07 3.24 8.13
C LEU A 351 28.45 2.67 9.42
N LYS A 352 27.12 2.72 9.51
CA LYS A 352 26.38 2.16 10.65
C LYS A 352 25.87 0.73 10.42
N ASN A 353 25.96 0.23 9.19
CA ASN A 353 25.56 -1.12 8.83
C ASN A 353 26.74 -1.80 8.12
N GLN A 354 27.39 -2.77 8.78
CA GLN A 354 28.25 -3.71 8.07
C GLN A 354 27.33 -4.66 7.30
N PRO A 355 27.42 -4.73 5.96
CA PRO A 355 26.72 -5.77 5.22
C PRO A 355 27.21 -7.13 5.75
N LYS A 356 26.28 -8.06 6.00
CA LYS A 356 26.65 -9.43 6.38
C LYS A 356 27.60 -9.98 5.32
N PRO A 357 28.67 -10.69 5.71
CA PRO A 357 29.57 -11.32 4.75
C PRO A 357 28.74 -12.22 3.84
N LEU A 358 29.02 -12.12 2.54
CA LEU A 358 28.51 -13.05 1.55
C LEU A 358 29.24 -14.37 1.81
N SER A 359 28.61 -15.25 2.58
CA SER A 359 28.96 -16.67 2.63
C SER A 359 28.50 -17.36 1.36
#